data_AF-A0AAX3BH76-F1
#
_entry.id   AF-A0AAX3BH76-F1
#
_cell.length_a   1.000
_cell.length_b   1.000
_cell.length_c   1.000
_cell.angle_alpha   90.00
_cell.angle_beta   90.00
_cell.angle_gamma   90.00
#
_symmetry.space_group_name_H-M   'P 1'
#
loop_
_entity.id
_entity.type
_entity.pdbx_description
1 polymer ?
#
loop_
_entity_poly.entity_id
_entity_poly.type
_entity_poly.pdbx_seq_one_letter_code
_entity_poly.pdbx_strand_id
1 'polypeptide(L)'
;MFSPAIRFPSGRIFKIEKTPSHREIILLFLDKKTLFSYFNLAPKEDVPGCLWLPLARNESWGKKGEMVFVLLPSDNNVTIFRSMLNNYPEYPADAPFYFLSPAGKKGYDGEFQKDQFFCCYTLYKDDWYPVCYTPFQSAVIELEIDEKHTYDFIAFGSESNLAVAVMQGTEIHLSPTYGRLVDWTQLEMANQWMDRKRKDFLSSGVIFHEYYHESLLHTYLSKYGQKSTYTHTEAHFANILFDNRFFSTPLLGVIFDEADHTSNGTIEGSDLVYGTMAKVQILASWRPIPVPGHASTYLEPWRATLAILREVVGDLENLDIPFLRLLRNNREIHYVIDAINKRIINVTPSSSMNHILMAIFELLDYRSLIEEYDMQNKRFDEFFIAEEAETYPINIIQIEGRTYLDTHELFSHIVNDIKKGKSPQKILHQAIHTLFAETTNLLKAYAETYNEKRVALSGHLFVHPHLLQLMVYHLEKAGLVPLLHKRIPTDDSSVALGALLHILAQKEMKSSHEV
;
A
#
# COMPACT_ATOMS: atom_id res chain seq x y z
N MET A 1 28.04 16.20 1.78
CA MET A 1 28.24 14.73 1.84
C MET A 1 27.99 14.30 3.27
N PHE A 2 26.74 14.00 3.61
CA PHE A 2 26.37 13.43 4.90
C PHE A 2 26.01 11.98 4.65
N SER A 3 26.80 11.08 5.24
CA SER A 3 26.54 9.64 5.27
C SER A 3 25.69 9.39 6.52
N PRO A 4 24.43 8.97 6.41
CA PRO A 4 23.65 8.61 7.58
C PRO A 4 24.27 7.36 8.19
N ALA A 5 24.55 7.43 9.50
CA ALA A 5 25.03 6.29 10.26
C ALA A 5 23.84 5.68 11.03
N ILE A 6 23.54 4.40 10.82
CA ILE A 6 22.45 3.69 11.51
C ILE A 6 22.95 3.19 12.86
N ARG A 7 22.23 3.50 13.94
CA ARG A 7 22.50 3.01 15.29
C ARG A 7 21.45 1.97 15.67
N PHE A 8 21.85 0.71 15.82
CA PHE A 8 20.94 -0.34 16.29
C PHE A 8 20.72 -0.23 17.81
N PRO A 9 19.63 -0.78 18.36
CA PRO A 9 19.40 -0.88 19.82
C PRO A 9 20.56 -1.55 20.58
N SER A 10 21.43 -2.29 19.89
CA SER A 10 22.66 -2.89 20.42
C SER A 10 23.84 -1.91 20.58
N GLY A 11 23.67 -0.62 20.25
CA GLY A 11 24.68 0.43 20.38
C GLY A 11 25.77 0.45 19.30
N ARG A 12 25.65 -0.37 18.25
CA ARG A 12 26.59 -0.40 17.11
C ARG A 12 26.18 0.60 16.03
N ILE A 13 27.18 1.30 15.48
CA ILE A 13 27.03 2.33 14.45
C ILE A 13 27.49 1.73 13.12
N PHE A 14 26.65 1.79 12.09
CA PHE A 14 26.95 1.36 10.73
C PHE A 14 26.88 2.56 9.78
N LYS A 15 27.84 2.69 8.86
CA LYS A 15 27.97 3.86 7.97
C LYS A 15 27.48 3.51 6.56
N ILE A 16 26.59 4.32 5.98
CA ILE A 16 26.13 4.15 4.59
C ILE A 16 26.89 5.10 3.68
N GLU A 17 27.79 4.59 2.83
CA GLU A 17 28.54 5.43 1.88
C GLU A 17 27.80 5.56 0.54
N LYS A 18 27.63 6.80 0.05
CA LYS A 18 26.97 7.14 -1.22
C LYS A 18 28.01 7.15 -2.34
N THR A 19 27.76 6.47 -3.45
CA THR A 19 28.46 6.73 -4.72
C THR A 19 27.47 7.05 -5.85
N PRO A 20 27.88 7.81 -6.88
CA PRO A 20 26.95 8.38 -7.84
C PRO A 20 26.79 7.49 -9.08
N SER A 21 25.76 6.64 -9.10
CA SER A 21 25.03 6.27 -10.33
C SER A 21 23.80 5.41 -10.03
N HIS A 22 22.64 5.95 -10.41
CA HIS A 22 21.34 5.35 -10.75
C HIS A 22 20.97 3.94 -10.20
N ARG A 23 19.90 3.94 -9.37
CA ARG A 23 19.02 2.84 -8.94
C ARG A 23 19.71 1.66 -8.25
N GLU A 24 19.72 1.64 -6.90
CA GLU A 24 20.24 0.50 -6.14
C GLU A 24 19.40 0.14 -4.90
N ILE A 25 19.27 -1.18 -4.71
CA ILE A 25 18.58 -1.92 -3.65
C ILE A 25 19.33 -1.75 -2.31
N ILE A 26 18.60 -1.55 -1.21
CA ILE A 26 19.18 -1.51 0.15
C ILE A 26 18.97 -2.88 0.82
N LEU A 27 20.07 -3.55 1.19
CA LEU A 27 20.06 -4.78 2.00
C LEU A 27 20.45 -4.46 3.46
N LEU A 28 19.60 -4.85 4.42
CA LEU A 28 19.86 -4.74 5.85
C LEU A 28 20.48 -6.04 6.38
N PHE A 29 21.71 -5.98 6.90
CA PHE A 29 22.39 -7.10 7.54
C PHE A 29 22.30 -6.98 9.06
N LEU A 30 21.71 -7.97 9.72
CA LEU A 30 21.76 -8.14 11.17
C LEU A 30 22.78 -9.24 11.50
N ASP A 31 23.79 -8.92 12.31
CA ASP A 31 24.75 -9.94 12.74
C ASP A 31 24.09 -10.94 13.69
N LYS A 32 24.55 -12.20 13.65
CA LYS A 32 24.08 -13.35 14.43
C LYS A 32 23.87 -13.01 15.91
N LYS A 33 24.75 -12.21 16.51
CA LYS A 33 24.71 -11.83 17.92
C LYS A 33 23.57 -10.85 18.22
N THR A 34 23.34 -9.90 17.32
CA THR A 34 22.23 -8.95 17.37
C THR A 34 20.88 -9.66 17.20
N LEU A 35 20.81 -10.64 16.30
CA LEU A 35 19.62 -11.47 16.09
C LEU A 35 19.27 -12.32 17.33
N PHE A 36 20.26 -13.01 17.92
CA PHE A 36 20.04 -13.85 19.10
C PHE A 36 19.66 -13.05 20.36
N SER A 37 20.22 -11.86 20.55
CA SER A 37 19.85 -11.02 21.70
C SER A 37 18.45 -10.42 21.56
N TYR A 38 18.02 -10.08 20.35
CA TYR A 38 16.72 -9.45 20.11
C TYR A 38 15.55 -10.42 20.28
N PHE A 39 15.72 -11.68 19.87
CA PHE A 39 14.68 -12.73 20.00
C PHE A 39 14.81 -13.57 21.27
N ASN A 40 15.78 -13.28 22.15
CA ASN A 40 16.07 -14.05 23.36
C ASN A 40 16.25 -15.57 23.08
N LEU A 41 16.85 -15.89 21.93
CA LEU A 41 17.07 -17.25 21.45
C LEU A 41 18.45 -17.75 21.92
N ALA A 42 18.51 -18.96 22.48
CA ALA A 42 19.78 -19.55 22.88
C ALA A 42 20.61 -19.97 21.64
N PRO A 43 21.93 -19.72 21.61
CA PRO A 43 22.77 -20.20 20.52
C PRO A 43 22.91 -21.71 20.67
N LYS A 44 22.27 -22.48 19.78
CA LYS A 44 22.56 -23.91 19.61
C LYS A 44 22.93 -24.19 18.16
N GLU A 45 24.01 -24.94 18.00
CA GLU A 45 24.58 -25.35 16.73
C GLU A 45 23.76 -26.51 16.12
N ASP A 46 23.44 -26.27 14.84
CA ASP A 46 23.21 -27.13 13.69
C ASP A 46 22.02 -28.14 13.59
N VAL A 47 21.03 -27.68 12.80
CA VAL A 47 20.30 -28.34 11.68
C VAL A 47 20.15 -29.86 11.75
N PRO A 48 19.00 -30.39 12.20
CA PRO A 48 17.81 -30.57 11.33
C PRO A 48 16.51 -30.06 12.00
N GLY A 49 15.58 -29.50 11.21
CA GLY A 49 14.39 -28.84 11.75
C GLY A 49 14.54 -27.32 11.91
N CYS A 50 15.40 -26.68 11.11
CA CYS A 50 15.34 -25.23 10.92
C CYS A 50 13.91 -24.86 10.48
N LEU A 51 13.20 -24.10 11.30
CA LEU A 51 12.01 -23.41 10.84
C LEU A 51 12.49 -22.31 9.91
N TRP A 52 12.28 -22.52 8.62
CA TRP A 52 12.19 -21.44 7.67
C TRP A 52 11.06 -20.56 8.16
N LEU A 53 11.38 -19.39 8.72
CA LEU A 53 10.37 -18.34 8.76
C LEU A 53 10.02 -18.11 7.29
N PRO A 54 8.75 -18.25 6.89
CA PRO A 54 8.36 -17.71 5.60
C PRO A 54 8.74 -16.24 5.70
N LEU A 55 9.78 -15.83 4.97
CA LEU A 55 9.91 -14.45 4.58
C LEU A 55 8.54 -14.15 4.00
N ALA A 56 7.74 -13.36 4.71
CA ALA A 56 6.51 -12.84 4.17
C ALA A 56 6.92 -12.29 2.80
N ARG A 57 6.48 -12.96 1.73
CA ARG A 57 6.59 -12.40 0.40
C ARG A 57 5.83 -11.11 0.52
N ASN A 58 6.55 -10.01 0.66
CA ASN A 58 5.98 -8.72 0.39
C ASN A 58 5.95 -8.68 -1.14
N GLU A 59 4.79 -8.97 -1.72
CA GLU A 59 4.59 -9.31 -3.15
C GLU A 59 4.74 -8.10 -4.10
N SER A 60 5.44 -7.05 -3.66
CA SER A 60 5.57 -5.76 -4.33
C SER A 60 6.79 -5.61 -5.26
N TRP A 61 7.47 -6.70 -5.68
CA TRP A 61 8.81 -6.62 -6.30
C TRP A 61 9.09 -7.41 -7.60
N GLY A 62 8.86 -6.75 -8.74
CA GLY A 62 9.68 -6.65 -9.96
C GLY A 62 10.71 -7.73 -10.33
N LYS A 63 10.67 -8.29 -11.56
CA LYS A 63 11.61 -9.30 -12.11
C LYS A 63 13.05 -8.77 -12.34
N LYS A 64 13.32 -7.52 -11.94
CA LYS A 64 14.66 -6.89 -11.82
C LYS A 64 14.79 -6.04 -10.54
N GLY A 65 13.96 -6.34 -9.55
CA GLY A 65 13.90 -5.76 -8.21
C GLY A 65 13.82 -6.87 -7.17
N GLU A 66 14.52 -7.99 -7.38
CA GLU A 66 14.55 -9.07 -6.38
C GLU A 66 15.27 -8.58 -5.12
N MET A 67 14.52 -8.54 -4.01
CA MET A 67 15.10 -8.40 -2.68
C MET A 67 15.60 -9.79 -2.24
N VAL A 68 16.87 -10.09 -2.51
CA VAL A 68 17.48 -11.34 -2.05
C VAL A 68 17.95 -11.16 -0.61
N PHE A 69 17.21 -11.70 0.35
CA PHE A 69 17.68 -11.86 1.73
C PHE A 69 18.66 -13.03 1.79
N VAL A 70 19.95 -12.75 1.71
CA VAL A 70 21.00 -13.75 1.90
C VAL A 70 21.40 -13.80 3.38
N LEU A 71 20.81 -14.72 4.12
CA LEU A 71 21.25 -15.11 5.45
C LEU A 71 22.45 -16.07 5.32
N LEU A 72 23.67 -15.57 5.42
CA LEU A 72 24.86 -16.42 5.48
C LEU A 72 25.43 -16.43 6.91
N PRO A 73 25.43 -17.59 7.59
CA PRO A 73 26.14 -17.73 8.85
C PRO A 73 27.63 -17.88 8.54
N SER A 74 28.45 -16.94 9.02
CA SER A 74 29.93 -16.97 9.08
C SER A 74 30.75 -16.39 7.91
N ASP A 75 31.98 -16.00 8.26
CA ASP A 75 32.97 -15.30 7.45
C ASP A 75 33.58 -16.14 6.30
N ASN A 76 33.36 -17.46 6.26
CA ASN A 76 33.89 -18.32 5.19
C ASN A 76 33.06 -18.30 3.89
N ASN A 77 31.91 -17.63 3.88
CA ASN A 77 30.93 -17.77 2.81
C ASN A 77 30.99 -16.70 1.71
N VAL A 78 31.85 -15.69 1.80
CA VAL A 78 32.12 -14.78 0.65
C VAL A 78 32.70 -15.57 -0.53
N THR A 79 33.52 -16.59 -0.24
CA THR A 79 34.11 -17.49 -1.24
C THR A 79 33.07 -18.46 -1.81
N ILE A 80 32.17 -18.98 -0.98
CA ILE A 80 31.09 -19.89 -1.39
C ILE A 80 30.02 -19.15 -2.21
N PHE A 81 29.63 -17.94 -1.81
CA PHE A 81 28.68 -17.10 -2.55
C PHE A 81 29.24 -16.65 -3.91
N ARG A 82 30.52 -16.28 -3.99
CA ARG A 82 31.22 -16.04 -5.27
C ARG A 82 31.28 -17.30 -6.15
N SER A 83 31.48 -18.48 -5.55
CA SER A 83 31.43 -19.76 -6.27
C SER A 83 30.02 -20.10 -6.75
N MET A 84 28.99 -19.67 -6.04
CA MET A 84 27.58 -19.85 -6.40
C MET A 84 27.20 -18.96 -7.58
N LEU A 85 27.61 -17.68 -7.58
CA LEU A 85 27.40 -16.74 -8.69
C LEU A 85 28.06 -17.20 -10.01
N ASN A 86 29.19 -17.91 -9.95
CA ASN A 86 29.80 -18.52 -11.14
C ASN A 86 28.92 -19.61 -11.80
N ASN A 87 27.90 -20.13 -11.10
CA ASN A 87 26.94 -21.11 -11.62
C ASN A 87 25.62 -20.47 -12.12
N TYR A 88 25.44 -19.14 -11.97
CA TYR A 88 24.24 -18.40 -12.41
C TYR A 88 24.64 -17.21 -13.30
N PRO A 89 24.89 -17.45 -14.60
CA PRO A 89 25.47 -16.47 -15.53
C PRO A 89 24.58 -15.26 -15.84
N GLU A 90 23.32 -15.25 -15.38
CA GLU A 90 22.42 -14.09 -15.47
C GLU A 90 22.77 -12.91 -14.54
N TYR A 91 23.65 -13.09 -13.55
CA TYR A 91 24.09 -12.02 -12.64
C TYR A 91 25.43 -11.41 -13.10
N PRO A 92 25.50 -10.10 -13.41
CA PRO A 92 26.76 -9.48 -13.81
C PRO A 92 27.75 -9.49 -12.64
N ALA A 93 28.95 -10.03 -12.90
CA ALA A 93 30.06 -10.11 -11.94
C ALA A 93 30.49 -8.74 -11.36
N ASP A 94 30.05 -7.66 -12.00
CA ASP A 94 30.45 -6.28 -11.76
C ASP A 94 29.36 -5.46 -11.04
N ALA A 95 28.27 -6.10 -10.58
CA ALA A 95 27.27 -5.42 -9.77
C ALA A 95 27.90 -4.87 -8.47
N PRO A 96 27.67 -3.61 -8.08
CA PRO A 96 28.20 -3.07 -6.83
C PRO A 96 27.49 -3.72 -5.63
N PHE A 97 28.28 -4.30 -4.74
CA PHE A 97 27.81 -4.95 -3.52
C PHE A 97 28.24 -4.13 -2.29
N TYR A 98 27.29 -3.75 -1.43
CA TYR A 98 27.57 -3.03 -0.19
C TYR A 98 27.70 -4.00 0.99
N PHE A 99 28.84 -3.95 1.68
CA PHE A 99 29.05 -4.68 2.93
C PHE A 99 28.82 -3.75 4.13
N LEU A 100 27.90 -4.09 5.03
CA LEU A 100 27.84 -3.47 6.35
C LEU A 100 28.90 -4.11 7.25
N SER A 101 30.08 -3.50 7.29
CA SER A 101 31.16 -3.86 8.21
C SER A 101 31.03 -3.10 9.55
N PRO A 102 31.31 -3.73 10.70
CA PRO A 102 31.36 -3.02 11.97
C PRO A 102 32.42 -1.91 11.90
N ALA A 103 32.00 -0.64 11.99
CA ALA A 103 32.92 0.47 12.02
C ALA A 103 33.75 0.42 13.32
N GLY A 104 35.05 0.17 13.16
CA GLY A 104 36.03 0.30 14.23
C GLY A 104 35.95 1.67 14.88
N LYS A 105 35.94 1.67 16.21
CA LYS A 105 35.85 2.82 17.13
C LYS A 105 36.52 4.11 16.61
N LYS A 106 35.74 5.19 16.48
CA LYS A 106 35.73 6.42 17.31
C LYS A 106 35.09 7.58 16.53
N GLY A 107 34.10 8.22 17.16
CA GLY A 107 33.79 9.63 16.95
C GLY A 107 32.63 9.95 16.01
N TYR A 108 31.41 9.95 16.54
CA TYR A 108 30.48 11.09 16.50
C TYR A 108 29.32 10.81 17.48
N ASP A 109 29.16 11.67 18.49
CA ASP A 109 28.04 11.65 19.43
C ASP A 109 26.85 12.39 18.82
N GLY A 110 25.91 11.62 18.26
CA GLY A 110 24.54 12.08 17.99
C GLY A 110 23.60 11.09 18.65
N GLU A 111 22.83 11.53 19.63
CA GLU A 111 21.72 10.74 20.18
C GLU A 111 20.65 10.55 19.09
N PHE A 112 20.27 9.29 18.83
CA PHE A 112 19.12 8.97 17.99
C PHE A 112 17.86 9.17 18.84
N GLN A 113 16.93 9.98 18.33
CA GLN A 113 15.66 10.25 19.00
C GLN A 113 14.75 9.02 18.96
N LYS A 114 13.95 8.84 20.01
CA LYS A 114 12.99 7.75 20.25
C LYS A 114 11.90 7.62 19.14
N ASP A 115 11.86 8.57 18.19
CA ASP A 115 10.74 8.83 17.28
C ASP A 115 10.96 8.36 15.83
N GLN A 116 11.94 7.50 15.54
CA GLN A 116 12.20 7.04 14.16
C GLN A 116 11.54 5.70 13.85
N PHE A 117 10.67 5.72 12.83
CA PHE A 117 10.04 4.55 12.23
C PHE A 117 10.98 3.83 11.25
N PHE A 118 11.13 2.50 11.38
CA PHE A 118 11.88 1.72 10.40
C PHE A 118 10.97 1.27 9.25
N CYS A 119 11.11 1.98 8.14
CA CYS A 119 10.41 1.71 6.89
C CYS A 119 11.37 1.16 5.83
N CYS A 120 10.83 0.42 4.88
CA CYS A 120 11.33 0.38 3.51
C CYS A 120 11.08 1.76 2.88
N TYR A 121 12.05 2.24 2.11
CA TYR A 121 11.98 3.54 1.45
C TYR A 121 12.20 3.38 -0.05
N THR A 122 11.59 4.30 -0.81
CA THR A 122 11.92 4.53 -2.22
C THR A 122 12.50 5.93 -2.40
N LEU A 123 13.14 6.19 -3.54
CA LEU A 123 13.68 7.51 -3.86
C LEU A 123 12.64 8.36 -4.58
N TYR A 124 12.42 9.58 -4.09
CA TYR A 124 11.56 10.58 -4.71
C TYR A 124 12.24 11.96 -4.69
N LYS A 125 12.47 12.57 -5.86
CA LYS A 125 13.10 13.91 -6.02
C LYS A 125 14.31 14.13 -5.07
N ASP A 126 15.21 13.15 -5.03
CA ASP A 126 16.43 13.10 -4.21
C ASP A 126 16.25 12.91 -2.68
N ASP A 127 15.03 12.69 -2.20
CA ASP A 127 14.72 12.38 -0.81
C ASP A 127 14.15 10.95 -0.64
N TRP A 128 14.14 10.46 0.59
CA TRP A 128 13.61 9.14 0.96
C TRP A 128 12.11 9.22 1.27
N TYR A 129 11.31 8.46 0.53
CA TYR A 129 9.88 8.35 0.72
C TYR A 129 9.53 7.01 1.36
N PRO A 130 8.88 6.98 2.54
CA PRO A 130 8.55 5.74 3.23
C PRO A 130 7.41 4.99 2.51
N VAL A 131 7.63 3.71 2.20
CA VAL A 131 6.66 2.91 1.43
C VAL A 131 6.00 1.80 2.21
N CYS A 132 6.70 1.15 3.14
CA CYS A 132 6.16 0.06 3.97
C CYS A 132 6.96 -0.04 5.26
N TYR A 133 6.37 -0.43 6.39
CA TYR A 133 7.14 -0.79 7.57
C TYR A 133 7.97 -2.06 7.33
N THR A 134 9.17 -2.14 7.92
CA THR A 134 9.98 -3.36 7.78
C THR A 134 9.35 -4.53 8.56
N PRO A 135 9.46 -5.79 8.09
CA PRO A 135 8.83 -6.96 8.72
C PRO A 135 9.42 -7.34 10.08
N PHE A 136 10.41 -6.59 10.56
CA PHE A 136 11.00 -6.74 11.90
C PHE A 136 10.82 -5.49 12.76
N GLN A 137 10.20 -4.44 12.22
CA GLN A 137 10.01 -3.19 12.92
C GLN A 137 9.04 -3.37 14.07
N SER A 138 9.40 -2.93 15.26
CA SER A 138 8.42 -2.59 16.29
C SER A 138 8.62 -1.13 16.66
N ALA A 139 7.60 -0.31 16.45
CA ALA A 139 7.66 1.12 16.77
C ALA A 139 6.95 1.40 18.09
N VAL A 140 7.39 2.45 18.78
CA VAL A 140 6.66 3.04 19.90
C VAL A 140 6.51 4.52 19.59
N ILE A 141 5.28 5.01 19.67
CA ILE A 141 4.93 6.40 19.41
C ILE A 141 4.39 6.96 20.70
N GLU A 142 5.09 7.95 21.25
CA GLU A 142 4.64 8.65 22.44
C GLU A 142 3.68 9.76 22.01
N LEU A 143 2.48 9.76 22.58
CA LEU A 143 1.46 10.77 22.33
C LEU A 143 1.50 11.82 23.43
N GLU A 144 1.38 13.09 23.04
CA GLU A 144 1.22 14.21 23.97
C GLU A 144 -0.25 14.31 24.44
N ILE A 145 -0.75 13.25 25.11
CA ILE A 145 -2.11 13.18 25.65
C ILE A 145 -2.08 13.12 27.19
N ASP A 146 -3.10 13.67 27.85
CA ASP A 146 -3.21 13.64 29.32
C ASP A 146 -3.30 12.17 29.81
N GLU A 147 -2.47 11.80 30.78
CA GLU A 147 -2.45 10.46 31.42
C GLU A 147 -3.79 10.02 32.01
N LYS A 148 -4.74 10.95 32.19
CA LYS A 148 -6.13 10.61 32.56
C LYS A 148 -6.95 9.98 31.43
N HIS A 149 -6.47 10.07 30.18
CA HIS A 149 -7.10 9.58 28.96
C HIS A 149 -6.32 8.38 28.38
N THR A 150 -5.87 7.47 29.24
CA THR A 150 -5.23 6.22 28.80
C THR A 150 -6.29 5.16 28.49
N TYR A 151 -6.23 4.60 27.29
CA TYR A 151 -7.16 3.56 26.84
C TYR A 151 -6.45 2.25 26.54
N ASP A 152 -7.14 1.13 26.79
CA ASP A 152 -6.71 -0.21 26.36
C ASP A 152 -7.28 -0.49 24.96
N PHE A 153 -6.70 0.16 23.94
CA PHE A 153 -7.14 0.03 22.55
C PHE A 153 -6.22 -0.87 21.73
N ILE A 154 -6.83 -1.66 20.84
CA ILE A 154 -6.14 -2.53 19.89
C ILE A 154 -6.69 -2.21 18.52
N ALA A 155 -5.84 -1.88 17.56
CA ALA A 155 -6.23 -1.82 16.16
C ALA A 155 -5.52 -2.91 15.37
N PHE A 156 -6.30 -3.71 14.65
CA PHE A 156 -5.78 -4.55 13.57
C PHE A 156 -5.86 -3.75 12.28
N GLY A 157 -4.76 -3.71 11.52
CA GLY A 157 -4.69 -3.12 10.20
C GLY A 157 -5.29 -4.02 9.12
N SER A 158 -4.95 -3.73 7.87
CA SER A 158 -5.50 -4.40 6.68
C SER A 158 -5.01 -5.83 6.48
N GLU A 159 -5.86 -6.66 5.89
CA GLU A 159 -5.53 -8.04 5.52
C GLU A 159 -4.52 -8.13 4.37
N SER A 160 -4.35 -7.08 3.56
CA SER A 160 -3.38 -7.08 2.45
C SER A 160 -1.93 -7.09 2.96
N ASN A 161 -1.69 -6.43 4.11
CA ASN A 161 -0.39 -6.31 4.77
C ASN A 161 -0.58 -6.10 6.28
N LEU A 162 -0.84 -7.19 7.01
CA LEU A 162 -1.29 -7.15 8.39
C LEU A 162 -0.23 -6.56 9.33
N ALA A 163 -0.63 -5.52 10.07
CA ALA A 163 0.05 -5.02 11.25
C ALA A 163 -0.96 -4.80 12.38
N VAL A 164 -0.49 -4.72 13.62
CA VAL A 164 -1.32 -4.49 14.80
C VAL A 164 -0.74 -3.36 15.63
N ALA A 165 -1.59 -2.45 16.08
CA ALA A 165 -1.25 -1.36 16.97
C ALA A 165 -1.95 -1.54 18.32
N VAL A 166 -1.23 -1.30 19.40
CA VAL A 166 -1.67 -1.45 20.79
C VAL A 166 -1.41 -0.15 21.53
N MET A 167 -2.43 0.44 22.12
CA MET A 167 -2.27 1.58 23.02
C MET A 167 -2.02 1.09 24.45
N GLN A 168 -1.00 1.64 25.09
CA GLN A 168 -0.69 1.40 26.50
C GLN A 168 -0.23 2.72 27.14
N GLY A 169 -1.03 3.24 28.08
CA GLY A 169 -0.75 4.55 28.66
C GLY A 169 -0.86 5.65 27.60
N THR A 170 0.20 6.44 27.43
CA THR A 170 0.34 7.49 26.41
C THR A 170 1.10 6.99 25.17
N GLU A 171 1.46 5.71 25.10
CA GLU A 171 2.24 5.16 24.00
C GLU A 171 1.36 4.28 23.08
N ILE A 172 1.57 4.40 21.77
CA ILE A 172 1.13 3.41 20.78
C ILE A 172 2.31 2.52 20.42
N HIS A 173 2.17 1.23 20.66
CA HIS A 173 3.10 0.20 20.19
C HIS A 173 2.61 -0.37 18.88
N LEU A 174 3.46 -0.39 17.86
CA LEU A 174 3.17 -0.99 16.57
C LEU A 174 3.95 -2.30 16.40
N SER A 175 3.29 -3.34 15.90
CA SER A 175 3.90 -4.62 15.56
C SER A 175 4.73 -4.53 14.28
N PRO A 176 5.56 -5.55 14.00
CA PRO A 176 6.05 -5.78 12.64
C PRO A 176 4.90 -6.10 11.69
N THR A 177 5.19 -5.98 10.39
CA THR A 177 4.27 -6.45 9.35
C THR A 177 4.34 -7.96 9.23
N TYR A 178 3.18 -8.57 9.07
CA TYR A 178 3.00 -10.01 8.91
C TYR A 178 2.66 -10.41 7.46
N GLY A 179 2.59 -9.42 6.55
CA GLY A 179 2.21 -9.60 5.16
C GLY A 179 0.72 -9.91 4.98
N ARG A 180 0.36 -10.39 3.79
CA ARG A 180 -1.04 -10.71 3.46
C ARG A 180 -1.58 -11.81 4.38
N LEU A 181 -2.74 -11.57 4.96
CA LEU A 181 -3.47 -12.51 5.79
C LEU A 181 -4.11 -13.59 4.90
N VAL A 182 -3.37 -14.67 4.66
CA VAL A 182 -3.83 -15.81 3.85
C VAL A 182 -4.30 -16.98 4.70
N ASP A 183 -3.82 -17.11 5.95
CA ASP A 183 -4.20 -18.15 6.88
C ASP A 183 -4.02 -17.72 8.35
N TRP A 184 -4.16 -18.66 9.29
CA TRP A 184 -4.12 -18.39 10.73
C TRP A 184 -2.73 -18.04 11.26
N THR A 185 -1.66 -18.33 10.52
CA THR A 185 -0.27 -18.17 10.95
C THR A 185 0.05 -16.71 11.27
N GLN A 186 -0.36 -15.77 10.41
CA GLN A 186 -0.15 -14.34 10.63
C GLN A 186 -0.84 -13.87 11.92
N LEU A 187 -2.06 -14.35 12.18
CA LEU A 187 -2.82 -14.01 13.39
C LEU A 187 -2.17 -14.60 14.65
N GLU A 188 -1.65 -15.82 14.59
CA GLU A 188 -0.89 -16.40 15.71
C GLU A 188 0.35 -15.58 16.05
N MET A 189 1.10 -15.13 15.04
CA MET A 189 2.27 -14.25 15.23
C MET A 189 1.87 -12.91 15.86
N ALA A 190 0.78 -12.30 15.40
CA ALA A 190 0.23 -11.08 15.97
C ALA A 190 -0.17 -11.26 17.44
N ASN A 191 -0.83 -12.38 17.78
CA ASN A 191 -1.21 -12.71 19.16
C ASN A 191 -0.01 -12.86 20.08
N GLN A 192 1.00 -13.63 19.66
CA GLN A 192 2.23 -13.79 20.43
C GLN A 192 2.96 -12.47 20.65
N TRP A 193 2.86 -11.53 19.71
CA TRP A 193 3.40 -10.19 19.90
C TRP A 193 2.58 -9.36 20.90
N MET A 194 1.25 -9.36 20.79
CA MET A 194 0.36 -8.66 21.74
C MET A 194 0.48 -9.20 23.16
N ASP A 195 0.53 -10.53 23.35
CA ASP A 195 0.64 -11.17 24.66
C ASP A 195 1.94 -10.81 25.40
N ARG A 196 3.01 -10.48 24.64
CA ARG A 196 4.27 -9.97 25.21
C ARG A 196 4.15 -8.54 25.74
N LYS A 197 3.18 -7.76 25.24
CA LYS A 197 2.87 -6.41 25.73
C LYS A 197 1.97 -6.48 26.94
N ARG A 198 0.87 -7.23 26.83
CA ARG A 198 -0.07 -7.48 27.92
C ARG A 198 -0.77 -8.81 27.66
N LYS A 199 -0.77 -9.70 28.67
CA LYS A 199 -1.52 -10.95 28.60
C LYS A 199 -3.02 -10.68 28.48
N ASP A 200 -3.71 -11.51 27.69
CA ASP A 200 -5.16 -11.51 27.54
C ASP A 200 -5.72 -10.17 26.99
N PHE A 201 -4.93 -9.47 26.17
CA PHE A 201 -5.28 -8.14 25.70
C PHE A 201 -6.56 -8.13 24.85
N LEU A 202 -6.73 -9.12 23.97
CA LEU A 202 -7.93 -9.28 23.15
C LEU A 202 -9.22 -9.55 23.95
N SER A 203 -9.09 -10.07 25.17
CA SER A 203 -10.25 -10.37 26.04
C SER A 203 -10.66 -9.18 26.91
N SER A 204 -9.82 -8.16 27.04
CA SER A 204 -10.00 -7.07 27.99
C SER A 204 -9.96 -5.67 27.38
N GLY A 205 -9.33 -5.49 26.21
CA GLY A 205 -9.27 -4.23 25.48
C GLY A 205 -10.45 -4.01 24.52
N VAL A 206 -10.53 -2.80 23.97
CA VAL A 206 -11.43 -2.46 22.86
C VAL A 206 -10.72 -2.72 21.54
N ILE A 207 -11.31 -3.58 20.73
CA ILE A 207 -10.74 -3.99 19.44
C ILE A 207 -11.33 -3.12 18.33
N PHE A 208 -10.45 -2.60 17.49
CA PHE A 208 -10.75 -1.86 16.29
C PHE A 208 -10.24 -2.64 15.09
N HIS A 209 -11.11 -2.83 14.11
CA HIS A 209 -10.79 -3.53 12.87
C HIS A 209 -11.71 -3.04 11.76
N GLU A 210 -11.31 -3.29 10.52
CA GLU A 210 -12.13 -2.99 9.34
C GLU A 210 -13.31 -3.96 9.29
N TYR A 211 -14.48 -3.46 8.87
CA TYR A 211 -15.67 -4.31 8.80
C TYR A 211 -15.83 -4.91 7.41
N TYR A 212 -15.48 -6.19 7.29
CA TYR A 212 -15.85 -7.01 6.15
C TYR A 212 -16.29 -8.39 6.61
N HIS A 213 -17.55 -8.76 6.34
CA HIS A 213 -18.14 -9.98 6.88
C HIS A 213 -17.51 -11.28 6.35
N GLU A 214 -16.86 -11.25 5.18
CA GLU A 214 -16.16 -12.41 4.60
C GLU A 214 -14.66 -12.43 4.95
N SER A 215 -14.16 -11.44 5.71
CA SER A 215 -12.75 -11.35 6.08
C SER A 215 -12.35 -12.42 7.10
N LEU A 216 -11.12 -12.94 6.95
CA LEU A 216 -10.55 -13.91 7.89
C LEU A 216 -10.33 -13.26 9.27
N LEU A 217 -9.88 -12.02 9.29
CA LEU A 217 -9.74 -11.18 10.46
C LEU A 217 -11.08 -10.93 11.15
N HIS A 218 -12.13 -10.61 10.41
CA HIS A 218 -13.48 -10.44 10.98
C HIS A 218 -13.95 -11.73 11.65
N THR A 219 -13.78 -12.86 10.97
CA THR A 219 -14.10 -14.19 11.50
C THR A 219 -13.28 -14.50 12.75
N TYR A 220 -11.98 -14.21 12.73
CA TYR A 220 -11.09 -14.38 13.87
C TYR A 220 -11.54 -13.56 15.09
N LEU A 221 -11.90 -12.30 14.86
CA LEU A 221 -12.27 -11.34 15.90
C LEU A 221 -13.70 -11.55 16.42
N SER A 222 -14.54 -12.30 15.70
CA SER A 222 -15.93 -12.57 16.07
C SER A 222 -16.10 -13.12 17.51
N LYS A 223 -15.13 -13.92 17.98
CA LYS A 223 -15.12 -14.54 19.31
C LYS A 223 -14.71 -13.62 20.46
N TYR A 224 -14.20 -12.43 20.18
CA TYR A 224 -13.81 -11.44 21.19
C TYR A 224 -14.89 -10.39 21.41
N GLY A 225 -14.86 -9.77 22.59
CA GLY A 225 -15.92 -8.93 23.14
C GLY A 225 -16.08 -7.56 22.46
N GLN A 226 -15.56 -6.51 23.10
CA GLN A 226 -15.84 -5.13 22.70
C GLN A 226 -15.12 -4.79 21.38
N LYS A 227 -15.90 -4.56 20.33
CA LYS A 227 -15.42 -4.24 18.99
C LYS A 227 -16.02 -2.94 18.48
N SER A 228 -15.24 -2.22 17.71
CA SER A 228 -15.66 -1.04 16.95
C SER A 228 -14.93 -1.05 15.62
N THR A 229 -15.44 -0.30 14.65
CA THR A 229 -14.95 -0.34 13.27
C THR A 229 -14.46 1.04 12.87
N TYR A 230 -13.52 1.07 11.95
CA TYR A 230 -13.03 2.26 11.25
C TYR A 230 -13.03 1.95 9.75
N THR A 231 -12.94 2.97 8.90
CA THR A 231 -12.75 2.77 7.45
C THR A 231 -11.29 2.90 7.06
N HIS A 232 -10.87 2.21 6.01
CA HIS A 232 -9.49 2.25 5.51
C HIS A 232 -9.06 3.69 5.18
N THR A 233 -9.99 4.44 4.58
CA THR A 233 -9.85 5.86 4.26
C THR A 233 -9.63 6.74 5.49
N GLU A 234 -10.33 6.48 6.60
CA GLU A 234 -10.11 7.19 7.88
C GLU A 234 -8.69 6.96 8.41
N ALA A 235 -8.20 5.72 8.36
CA ALA A 235 -6.87 5.37 8.85
C ALA A 235 -5.76 6.00 8.01
N HIS A 236 -5.80 5.86 6.68
CA HIS A 236 -4.82 6.49 5.79
C HIS A 236 -4.78 8.00 5.93
N PHE A 237 -5.95 8.63 5.99
CA PHE A 237 -6.03 10.08 6.12
C PHE A 237 -5.52 10.56 7.49
N ALA A 238 -5.81 9.85 8.58
CA ALA A 238 -5.25 10.15 9.89
C ALA A 238 -3.72 10.04 9.92
N ASN A 239 -3.14 9.02 9.28
CA ASN A 239 -1.69 8.83 9.19
C ASN A 239 -0.99 10.01 8.53
N ILE A 240 -1.42 10.42 7.33
CA ILE A 240 -0.77 11.51 6.58
C ILE A 240 -0.90 12.86 7.30
N LEU A 241 -2.03 13.09 7.96
CA LEU A 241 -2.25 14.30 8.76
C LEU A 241 -1.36 14.32 10.00
N PHE A 242 -1.28 13.21 10.75
CA PHE A 242 -0.41 13.08 11.91
C PHE A 242 1.06 13.26 11.50
N ASP A 243 1.48 12.62 10.41
CA ASP A 243 2.85 12.71 9.91
C ASP A 243 3.20 14.10 9.35
N ASN A 244 2.21 14.92 9.07
CA ASN A 244 2.43 16.33 8.71
C ASN A 244 2.08 17.31 9.82
N ARG A 245 1.79 16.81 11.04
CA ARG A 245 1.46 17.59 12.25
C ARG A 245 0.20 18.45 12.09
N PHE A 246 -0.77 17.97 11.32
CA PHE A 246 -2.09 18.59 11.13
C PHE A 246 -3.16 17.85 11.95
N PHE A 247 -3.12 18.01 13.26
CA PHE A 247 -3.97 17.21 14.17
C PHE A 247 -5.45 17.57 14.10
N SER A 248 -5.78 18.86 14.00
CA SER A 248 -7.17 19.35 14.02
C SER A 248 -7.51 20.26 12.85
N THR A 249 -6.58 20.47 11.91
CA THR A 249 -6.80 21.32 10.74
C THR A 249 -7.48 20.50 9.65
N PRO A 250 -8.65 20.92 9.13
CA PRO A 250 -9.30 20.18 8.06
C PRO A 250 -8.55 20.38 6.75
N LEU A 251 -8.20 19.30 6.05
CA LEU A 251 -7.48 19.33 4.77
C LEU A 251 -8.24 18.54 3.71
N LEU A 252 -7.93 18.80 2.44
CA LEU A 252 -8.29 17.91 1.34
C LEU A 252 -7.38 16.70 1.33
N GLY A 253 -7.84 15.57 0.80
CA GLY A 253 -7.05 14.36 0.64
C GLY A 253 -7.42 13.56 -0.60
N VAL A 254 -6.46 12.76 -1.07
CA VAL A 254 -6.62 11.73 -2.08
C VAL A 254 -6.13 10.42 -1.49
N ILE A 255 -7.04 9.47 -1.33
CA ILE A 255 -6.77 8.15 -0.79
C ILE A 255 -6.95 7.14 -1.92
N PHE A 256 -5.84 6.82 -2.59
CA PHE A 256 -5.81 5.88 -3.72
C PHE A 256 -5.14 4.60 -3.28
N ASP A 257 -5.93 3.55 -3.17
CA ASP A 257 -5.55 2.34 -2.44
C ASP A 257 -5.90 1.04 -3.19
N GLU A 258 -5.49 -0.12 -2.63
CA GLU A 258 -5.65 -1.42 -3.25
C GLU A 258 -7.10 -1.88 -3.30
N ALA A 259 -7.74 -1.99 -2.14
CA ALA A 259 -9.11 -2.48 -2.00
C ALA A 259 -9.57 -2.40 -0.53
N ASP A 260 -10.50 -1.49 -0.23
CA ASP A 260 -11.19 -1.47 1.06
C ASP A 260 -12.58 -2.12 0.92
N HIS A 261 -12.79 -3.26 1.56
CA HIS A 261 -14.09 -3.94 1.56
C HIS A 261 -15.04 -3.31 2.59
N THR A 262 -16.15 -2.74 2.12
CA THR A 262 -17.12 -2.07 2.98
C THR A 262 -18.23 -2.99 3.48
N SER A 263 -18.93 -2.54 4.53
CA SER A 263 -20.13 -3.22 5.05
C SER A 263 -21.27 -3.36 4.04
N ASN A 264 -21.26 -2.56 2.97
CA ASN A 264 -22.32 -2.53 1.95
C ASN A 264 -22.02 -3.46 0.77
N GLY A 265 -20.95 -4.27 0.84
CA GLY A 265 -20.56 -5.18 -0.23
C GLY A 265 -19.97 -4.45 -1.45
N THR A 266 -19.35 -3.29 -1.23
CA THR A 266 -18.56 -2.58 -2.24
C THR A 266 -17.08 -2.60 -1.87
N ILE A 267 -16.24 -2.34 -2.85
CA ILE A 267 -14.80 -2.14 -2.66
C ILE A 267 -14.47 -0.68 -2.94
N GLU A 268 -14.03 0.07 -1.94
CA GLU A 268 -13.60 1.46 -2.06
C GLU A 268 -12.06 1.58 -2.22
N GLY A 269 -11.55 2.76 -2.56
CA GLY A 269 -10.10 2.94 -2.83
C GLY A 269 -9.73 3.98 -3.88
N SER A 270 -10.61 4.96 -4.15
CA SER A 270 -10.29 6.14 -4.97
C SER A 270 -10.87 7.42 -4.40
N ASP A 271 -10.82 7.55 -3.08
CA ASP A 271 -11.61 8.56 -2.36
C ASP A 271 -10.93 9.92 -2.37
N LEU A 272 -11.71 10.96 -2.71
CA LEU A 272 -11.36 12.35 -2.52
C LEU A 272 -12.05 12.80 -1.24
N VAL A 273 -11.29 13.24 -0.25
CA VAL A 273 -11.79 13.51 1.10
C VAL A 273 -11.56 14.94 1.54
N TYR A 274 -12.34 15.38 2.53
CA TYR A 274 -12.08 16.58 3.32
C TYR A 274 -12.34 16.31 4.79
N GLY A 275 -11.43 16.74 5.66
CA GLY A 275 -11.64 16.56 7.09
C GLY A 275 -10.39 16.67 7.94
N THR A 276 -10.53 16.28 9.20
CA THR A 276 -9.47 16.23 10.20
C THR A 276 -9.15 14.77 10.56
N MET A 277 -8.16 14.56 11.43
CA MET A 277 -7.90 13.23 11.98
C MET A 277 -9.12 12.63 12.69
N ALA A 278 -10.03 13.42 13.27
CA ALA A 278 -11.21 12.92 13.98
C ALA A 278 -12.42 12.65 13.08
N LYS A 279 -12.50 13.32 11.93
CA LYS A 279 -13.70 13.29 11.09
C LYS A 279 -13.33 13.47 9.64
N VAL A 280 -13.71 12.49 8.82
CA VAL A 280 -13.44 12.46 7.38
C VAL A 280 -14.76 12.46 6.62
N GLN A 281 -14.85 13.28 5.59
CA GLN A 281 -15.95 13.28 4.64
C GLN A 281 -15.42 12.89 3.26
N ILE A 282 -15.98 11.84 2.67
CA ILE A 282 -15.76 11.52 1.24
C ILE A 282 -16.58 12.52 0.41
N LEU A 283 -15.89 13.28 -0.44
CA LEU A 283 -16.45 14.28 -1.35
C LEU A 283 -16.84 13.67 -2.70
N ALA A 284 -15.96 12.81 -3.21
CA ALA A 284 -16.11 12.14 -4.50
C ALA A 284 -15.23 10.89 -4.57
N SER A 285 -15.46 10.04 -5.57
CA SER A 285 -14.55 8.95 -5.95
C SER A 285 -14.63 8.67 -7.46
N TRP A 286 -13.81 7.76 -7.98
CA TRP A 286 -14.03 7.26 -9.34
C TRP A 286 -15.23 6.31 -9.36
N ARG A 287 -16.04 6.38 -10.42
CA ARG A 287 -17.25 5.56 -10.54
C ARG A 287 -16.89 4.07 -10.44
N PRO A 288 -17.58 3.29 -9.59
CA PRO A 288 -17.26 1.88 -9.43
C PRO A 288 -17.35 1.09 -10.74
N ILE A 289 -16.38 0.21 -10.96
CA ILE A 289 -16.40 -0.82 -12.02
C ILE A 289 -16.88 -2.16 -11.47
N PRO A 290 -17.49 -3.03 -12.28
CA PRO A 290 -17.93 -4.35 -11.86
C PRO A 290 -16.74 -5.31 -11.71
N VAL A 291 -16.60 -5.92 -10.53
CA VAL A 291 -15.57 -6.94 -10.24
C VAL A 291 -16.23 -8.31 -10.04
N PRO A 292 -16.26 -9.19 -11.06
CA PRO A 292 -16.89 -10.51 -10.96
C PRO A 292 -16.02 -11.53 -10.23
N GLY A 293 -16.59 -12.20 -9.22
CA GLY A 293 -15.93 -13.33 -8.54
C GLY A 293 -14.97 -12.98 -7.39
N HIS A 294 -15.04 -11.76 -6.83
CA HIS A 294 -14.26 -11.31 -5.67
C HIS A 294 -12.78 -11.72 -5.75
N ALA A 295 -12.33 -12.63 -4.88
CA ALA A 295 -10.96 -13.10 -4.76
C ALA A 295 -10.39 -13.67 -6.07
N SER A 296 -11.22 -14.26 -6.93
CA SER A 296 -10.79 -14.77 -8.24
C SER A 296 -10.27 -13.66 -9.16
N THR A 297 -10.71 -12.40 -8.97
CA THR A 297 -10.22 -11.29 -9.80
C THR A 297 -8.75 -10.96 -9.53
N TYR A 298 -8.25 -11.17 -8.31
CA TYR A 298 -6.82 -11.00 -8.04
C TYR A 298 -5.94 -12.00 -8.81
N LEU A 299 -6.47 -13.18 -9.11
CA LEU A 299 -5.80 -14.21 -9.92
C LEU A 299 -6.08 -14.04 -11.42
N GLU A 300 -7.26 -13.55 -11.76
CA GLU A 300 -7.79 -13.44 -13.11
C GLU A 300 -8.31 -12.01 -13.39
N PRO A 301 -7.42 -11.00 -13.42
CA PRO A 301 -7.79 -9.58 -13.50
C PRO A 301 -8.50 -9.20 -14.81
N TRP A 302 -8.28 -10.00 -15.87
CA TRP A 302 -8.99 -9.88 -17.14
C TRP A 302 -10.52 -9.97 -16.98
N ARG A 303 -11.04 -10.57 -15.89
CA ARG A 303 -12.48 -10.65 -15.63
C ARG A 303 -13.11 -9.28 -15.35
N ALA A 304 -12.44 -8.43 -14.55
CA ALA A 304 -12.91 -7.06 -14.30
C ALA A 304 -12.92 -6.24 -15.60
N THR A 305 -11.89 -6.43 -16.43
CA THR A 305 -11.79 -5.80 -17.75
C THR A 305 -12.96 -6.18 -18.66
N LEU A 306 -13.30 -7.47 -18.74
CA LEU A 306 -14.47 -7.92 -19.51
C LEU A 306 -15.77 -7.30 -19.00
N ALA A 307 -15.92 -7.22 -17.68
CA ALA A 307 -17.13 -6.71 -17.06
C ALA A 307 -17.32 -5.21 -17.32
N ILE A 308 -16.29 -4.38 -17.18
CA ILE A 308 -16.39 -2.94 -17.51
C ILE A 308 -16.58 -2.71 -19.02
N LEU A 309 -15.91 -3.51 -19.88
CA LEU A 309 -16.16 -3.47 -21.32
C LEU A 309 -17.63 -3.77 -21.64
N ARG A 310 -18.23 -4.77 -20.98
CA ARG A 310 -19.64 -5.15 -21.20
C ARG A 310 -20.61 -4.01 -20.86
N GLU A 311 -20.30 -3.23 -19.84
CA GLU A 311 -21.11 -2.07 -19.44
C GLU A 311 -20.97 -0.91 -20.42
N VAL A 312 -19.79 -0.73 -21.00
CA VAL A 312 -19.47 0.38 -21.92
C VAL A 312 -19.91 0.10 -23.36
N VAL A 313 -19.64 -1.09 -23.89
CA VAL A 313 -19.82 -1.40 -25.32
C VAL A 313 -21.08 -2.19 -25.63
N GLY A 314 -21.79 -2.68 -24.62
CA GLY A 314 -22.86 -3.65 -24.82
C GLY A 314 -22.32 -5.06 -24.99
N ASP A 315 -23.01 -5.88 -25.79
CA ASP A 315 -22.62 -7.27 -26.03
C ASP A 315 -21.17 -7.40 -26.54
N LEU A 316 -20.37 -8.18 -25.82
CA LEU A 316 -18.97 -8.40 -26.15
C LEU A 316 -18.78 -9.24 -27.43
N GLU A 317 -19.76 -10.02 -27.88
CA GLU A 317 -19.66 -10.90 -29.08
C GLU A 317 -19.18 -10.13 -30.32
N ASN A 318 -19.76 -8.96 -30.55
CA ASN A 318 -19.47 -8.14 -31.74
C ASN A 318 -18.25 -7.22 -31.60
N LEU A 319 -17.64 -7.14 -30.41
CA LEU A 319 -16.46 -6.31 -30.21
C LEU A 319 -15.20 -7.04 -30.68
N ASP A 320 -14.55 -6.49 -31.69
CA ASP A 320 -13.33 -7.05 -32.28
C ASP A 320 -12.10 -6.19 -31.93
N ILE A 321 -11.46 -6.51 -30.80
CA ILE A 321 -10.25 -5.85 -30.30
C ILE A 321 -9.18 -6.88 -29.91
N PRO A 322 -7.88 -6.54 -29.91
CA PRO A 322 -6.80 -7.49 -29.63
C PRO A 322 -7.00 -8.30 -28.34
N PHE A 323 -7.41 -7.63 -27.25
CA PHE A 323 -7.73 -8.26 -25.96
C PHE A 323 -8.73 -9.42 -26.08
N LEU A 324 -9.89 -9.17 -26.68
CA LEU A 324 -10.93 -10.20 -26.84
C LEU A 324 -10.52 -11.32 -27.79
N ARG A 325 -9.76 -11.03 -28.84
CA ARG A 325 -9.23 -12.07 -29.74
C ARG A 325 -8.33 -13.05 -28.98
N LEU A 326 -7.46 -12.54 -28.11
CA LEU A 326 -6.58 -13.38 -27.28
C LEU A 326 -7.38 -14.25 -26.32
N LEU A 327 -8.37 -13.67 -25.63
CA LEU A 327 -9.20 -14.40 -24.66
C LEU A 327 -10.07 -15.47 -25.30
N ARG A 328 -10.68 -15.19 -26.47
CA ARG A 328 -11.56 -16.13 -27.18
C ARG A 328 -10.85 -17.38 -27.69
N ASN A 329 -9.53 -17.34 -27.83
CA ASN A 329 -8.74 -18.52 -28.18
C ASN A 329 -8.70 -19.55 -27.04
N ASN A 330 -9.08 -19.17 -25.81
CA ASN A 330 -9.22 -20.09 -24.68
C ASN A 330 -10.70 -20.48 -24.49
N ARG A 331 -10.98 -21.79 -24.62
CA ARG A 331 -12.34 -22.35 -24.53
C ARG A 331 -12.98 -22.17 -23.16
N GLU A 332 -12.20 -22.16 -22.07
CA GLU A 332 -12.74 -21.98 -20.71
C GLU A 332 -13.18 -20.53 -20.47
N ILE A 333 -12.44 -19.56 -21.04
CA ILE A 333 -12.76 -18.13 -20.93
C ILE A 333 -14.07 -17.79 -21.65
N HIS A 334 -14.42 -18.52 -22.71
CA HIS A 334 -15.69 -18.31 -23.43
C HIS A 334 -16.92 -18.41 -22.52
N TYR A 335 -16.93 -19.33 -21.56
CA TYR A 335 -18.02 -19.45 -20.58
C TYR A 335 -18.11 -18.23 -19.65
N VAL A 336 -16.97 -17.64 -19.30
CA VAL A 336 -16.92 -16.43 -18.47
C VAL A 336 -17.43 -15.21 -19.26
N ILE A 337 -17.04 -15.08 -20.53
CA ILE A 337 -17.56 -14.04 -21.43
C ILE A 337 -19.09 -14.15 -21.54
N ASP A 338 -19.61 -15.36 -21.79
CA ASP A 338 -21.06 -15.61 -21.89
C ASP A 338 -21.80 -15.27 -20.58
N ALA A 339 -21.24 -15.67 -19.43
CA ALA A 339 -21.82 -15.37 -18.12
C ALA A 339 -21.86 -13.86 -17.82
N ILE A 340 -20.79 -13.12 -18.15
CA ILE A 340 -20.74 -11.66 -18.04
C ILE A 340 -21.74 -11.02 -19.01
N ASN A 341 -21.79 -11.48 -20.26
CA ASN A 341 -22.70 -10.97 -21.28
C ASN A 341 -24.18 -11.08 -20.87
N LYS A 342 -24.54 -12.23 -20.28
CA LYS A 342 -25.88 -12.56 -19.77
C LYS A 342 -26.17 -11.98 -18.39
N ARG A 343 -25.17 -11.40 -17.71
CA ARG A 343 -25.28 -10.86 -16.33
C ARG A 343 -25.75 -11.90 -15.31
N ILE A 344 -25.24 -13.12 -15.41
CA ILE A 344 -25.56 -14.25 -14.53
C ILE A 344 -24.44 -14.57 -13.53
N ILE A 345 -23.48 -13.65 -13.38
CA ILE A 345 -22.36 -13.76 -12.43
C ILE A 345 -22.52 -12.68 -11.36
N ASN A 346 -22.16 -13.00 -10.13
CA ASN A 346 -22.15 -12.02 -9.05
C ASN A 346 -21.00 -11.03 -9.28
N VAL A 347 -21.31 -9.75 -9.15
CA VAL A 347 -20.37 -8.64 -9.31
C VAL A 347 -20.33 -7.81 -8.05
N THR A 348 -19.12 -7.40 -7.67
CA THR A 348 -18.87 -6.49 -6.57
C THR A 348 -18.49 -5.14 -7.16
N PRO A 349 -19.25 -4.06 -6.92
CA PRO A 349 -18.86 -2.73 -7.38
C PRO A 349 -17.57 -2.31 -6.71
N SER A 350 -16.57 -1.88 -7.49
CA SER A 350 -15.30 -1.41 -6.97
C SER A 350 -14.89 -0.05 -7.53
N SER A 351 -14.72 0.94 -6.66
CA SER A 351 -14.06 2.22 -6.99
C SER A 351 -12.55 2.18 -6.73
N SER A 352 -11.96 1.03 -6.36
CA SER A 352 -10.52 0.92 -6.14
C SER A 352 -9.72 1.40 -7.34
N MET A 353 -8.77 2.31 -7.10
CA MET A 353 -7.88 2.80 -8.16
C MET A 353 -7.00 1.67 -8.71
N ASN A 354 -6.64 0.70 -7.86
CA ASN A 354 -5.90 -0.50 -8.26
C ASN A 354 -6.72 -1.36 -9.25
N HIS A 355 -8.00 -1.61 -8.99
CA HIS A 355 -8.86 -2.35 -9.92
C HIS A 355 -9.07 -1.60 -11.25
N ILE A 356 -9.19 -0.27 -11.21
CA ILE A 356 -9.30 0.56 -12.42
C ILE A 356 -8.04 0.45 -13.27
N LEU A 357 -6.86 0.65 -12.68
CA LEU A 357 -5.58 0.56 -13.38
C LEU A 357 -5.33 -0.85 -13.91
N MET A 358 -5.58 -1.86 -13.10
CA MET A 358 -5.53 -3.27 -13.48
C MET A 358 -6.37 -3.54 -14.73
N ALA A 359 -7.62 -3.07 -14.77
CA ALA A 359 -8.49 -3.28 -15.92
C ALA A 359 -8.01 -2.55 -17.18
N ILE A 360 -7.40 -1.37 -17.04
CA ILE A 360 -6.75 -0.65 -18.16
C ILE A 360 -5.54 -1.45 -18.66
N PHE A 361 -4.69 -1.93 -17.76
CA PHE A 361 -3.50 -2.72 -18.11
C PHE A 361 -3.89 -4.00 -18.84
N GLU A 362 -4.81 -4.79 -18.30
CA GLU A 362 -5.28 -6.03 -18.93
C GLU A 362 -5.87 -5.77 -20.32
N LEU A 363 -6.62 -4.68 -20.49
CA LEU A 363 -7.18 -4.29 -21.79
C LEU A 363 -6.10 -3.99 -22.85
N LEU A 364 -4.99 -3.39 -22.43
CA LEU A 364 -3.95 -2.88 -23.34
C LEU A 364 -2.80 -3.86 -23.58
N ASP A 365 -2.50 -4.73 -22.61
CA ASP A 365 -1.38 -5.67 -22.67
C ASP A 365 -1.68 -6.97 -21.87
N TYR A 366 -2.71 -7.70 -22.29
CA TYR A 366 -3.04 -9.00 -21.71
C TYR A 366 -1.91 -10.01 -21.87
N ARG A 367 -1.42 -10.56 -20.75
CA ARG A 367 -0.43 -11.65 -20.69
C ARG A 367 -1.14 -12.87 -20.12
N SER A 368 -1.29 -13.93 -20.91
CA SER A 368 -2.22 -15.06 -20.69
C SER A 368 -2.08 -15.86 -19.38
N LEU A 369 -1.10 -15.56 -18.53
CA LEU A 369 -0.86 -16.13 -17.20
C LEU A 369 -0.11 -15.07 -16.37
N ILE A 370 -0.54 -14.80 -15.14
CA ILE A 370 0.12 -13.83 -14.24
C ILE A 370 0.76 -14.58 -13.07
N GLU A 371 2.07 -14.39 -12.93
CA GLU A 371 2.75 -14.53 -11.64
C GLU A 371 2.49 -13.25 -10.83
N GLU A 372 1.60 -13.35 -9.83
CA GLU A 372 1.36 -12.44 -8.69
C GLU A 372 1.13 -10.92 -8.93
N TYR A 373 0.63 -10.27 -7.88
CA TYR A 373 0.28 -8.86 -7.67
C TYR A 373 1.29 -7.83 -8.23
N ASP A 374 2.52 -8.29 -8.42
CA ASP A 374 3.67 -7.61 -8.98
C ASP A 374 3.52 -7.09 -10.42
N MET A 375 2.47 -7.52 -11.11
CA MET A 375 2.20 -7.19 -12.50
C MET A 375 2.03 -5.68 -12.73
N GLN A 376 1.36 -4.96 -11.83
CA GLN A 376 1.08 -3.54 -12.04
C GLN A 376 2.33 -2.68 -11.88
N ASN A 377 3.13 -2.90 -10.85
CA ASN A 377 4.39 -2.18 -10.64
C ASN A 377 5.38 -2.47 -11.79
N LYS A 378 5.53 -3.74 -12.19
CA LYS A 378 6.37 -4.15 -13.33
C LYS A 378 5.92 -3.52 -14.64
N ARG A 379 4.62 -3.60 -14.95
CA ARG A 379 4.08 -3.13 -16.22
C ARG A 379 4.01 -1.62 -16.27
N PHE A 380 3.81 -0.94 -15.15
CA PHE A 380 3.89 0.52 -15.12
C PHE A 380 5.27 0.99 -15.54
N ASP A 381 6.35 0.44 -14.98
CA ASP A 381 7.72 0.81 -15.36
C ASP A 381 8.07 0.49 -16.82
N GLU A 382 7.51 -0.60 -17.40
CA GLU A 382 7.70 -0.95 -18.81
C GLU A 382 6.98 0.01 -19.77
N PHE A 383 5.86 0.59 -19.33
CA PHE A 383 4.98 1.41 -20.17
C PHE A 383 5.05 2.90 -19.86
N PHE A 384 5.69 3.31 -18.75
CA PHE A 384 5.78 4.70 -18.37
C PHE A 384 6.62 5.48 -19.39
N ILE A 385 6.01 6.53 -19.91
CA ILE A 385 6.68 7.50 -20.77
C ILE A 385 6.71 8.81 -19.97
N ALA A 386 7.88 9.42 -19.80
CA ALA A 386 8.02 10.70 -19.10
C ALA A 386 7.72 11.87 -20.06
N GLU A 387 6.52 11.89 -20.64
CA GLU A 387 6.05 12.93 -21.56
C GLU A 387 4.74 13.54 -21.05
N GLU A 388 4.39 14.73 -21.54
CA GLU A 388 3.04 15.24 -21.35
C GLU A 388 2.07 14.52 -22.30
N ALA A 389 0.84 14.30 -21.86
CA ALA A 389 -0.22 13.82 -22.72
C ALA A 389 -1.51 14.62 -22.58
N GLU A 390 -2.23 14.68 -23.69
CA GLU A 390 -3.63 15.07 -23.71
C GLU A 390 -4.44 14.13 -22.82
N THR A 391 -5.48 14.64 -22.17
CA THR A 391 -6.40 13.86 -21.34
C THR A 391 -7.69 13.57 -22.10
N TYR A 392 -8.42 12.55 -21.68
CA TYR A 392 -9.80 12.36 -22.12
C TYR A 392 -10.73 13.28 -21.32
N PRO A 393 -11.78 13.85 -21.94
CA PRO A 393 -12.82 14.52 -21.18
C PRO A 393 -13.56 13.48 -20.32
N ILE A 394 -13.77 13.78 -19.05
CA ILE A 394 -14.50 12.91 -18.11
C ILE A 394 -15.61 13.72 -17.45
N ASN A 395 -16.83 13.18 -17.49
CA ASN A 395 -17.97 13.77 -16.82
C ASN A 395 -17.91 13.53 -15.30
N ILE A 396 -18.39 14.53 -14.57
CA ILE A 396 -18.71 14.40 -13.16
C ILE A 396 -20.19 14.05 -13.07
N ILE A 397 -20.50 12.91 -12.45
CA ILE A 397 -21.86 12.40 -12.31
C ILE A 397 -22.27 12.35 -10.83
N GLN A 398 -23.58 12.33 -10.59
CA GLN A 398 -24.16 12.17 -9.25
C GLN A 398 -24.99 10.89 -9.24
N ILE A 399 -24.63 9.94 -8.36
CA ILE A 399 -25.38 8.69 -8.16
C ILE A 399 -25.70 8.60 -6.67
N GLU A 400 -26.99 8.53 -6.34
CA GLU A 400 -27.48 8.40 -4.96
C GLU A 400 -26.91 9.48 -4.00
N GLY A 401 -26.68 10.70 -4.51
CA GLY A 401 -26.13 11.82 -3.74
C GLY A 401 -24.60 11.79 -3.54
N ARG A 402 -23.90 10.83 -4.16
CA ARG A 402 -22.43 10.78 -4.21
C ARG A 402 -21.92 11.28 -5.57
N THR A 403 -20.85 12.06 -5.53
CA THR A 403 -20.14 12.59 -6.71
C THR A 403 -19.17 11.55 -7.25
N TYR A 404 -19.15 11.33 -8.57
CA TYR A 404 -18.17 10.46 -9.22
C TYR A 404 -17.53 11.08 -10.45
N LEU A 405 -16.26 10.76 -10.68
CA LEU A 405 -15.62 10.85 -11.99
C LEU A 405 -15.98 9.60 -12.80
N ASP A 406 -16.50 9.76 -14.02
CA ASP A 406 -17.10 8.64 -14.77
C ASP A 406 -16.06 7.70 -15.40
N THR A 407 -15.71 6.64 -14.67
CA THR A 407 -14.82 5.58 -15.14
C THR A 407 -15.33 4.92 -16.43
N HIS A 408 -16.64 4.82 -16.65
CA HIS A 408 -17.20 4.22 -17.87
C HIS A 408 -16.89 5.04 -19.12
N GLU A 409 -16.87 6.37 -18.98
CA GLU A 409 -16.47 7.26 -20.07
C GLU A 409 -14.97 7.12 -20.38
N LEU A 410 -14.12 6.99 -19.36
CA LEU A 410 -12.70 6.68 -19.54
C LEU A 410 -12.51 5.41 -20.36
N PHE A 411 -13.17 4.31 -20.00
CA PHE A 411 -13.10 3.06 -20.77
C PHE A 411 -13.69 3.19 -22.18
N SER A 412 -14.73 4.00 -22.37
CA SER A 412 -15.29 4.31 -23.69
C SER A 412 -14.26 4.95 -24.60
N HIS A 413 -13.50 5.92 -24.08
CA HIS A 413 -12.43 6.58 -24.81
C HIS A 413 -11.28 5.62 -25.15
N ILE A 414 -10.84 4.82 -24.18
CA ILE A 414 -9.79 3.80 -24.37
C ILE A 414 -10.19 2.83 -25.49
N VAL A 415 -11.41 2.29 -25.47
CA VAL A 415 -11.91 1.37 -26.51
C VAL A 415 -11.93 2.03 -27.88
N ASN A 416 -12.34 3.30 -27.98
CA ASN A 416 -12.37 4.03 -29.24
C ASN A 416 -10.96 4.24 -29.81
N ASP A 417 -9.98 4.49 -28.96
CA ASP A 417 -8.59 4.63 -29.39
C ASP A 417 -7.94 3.32 -29.81
N ILE A 418 -8.29 2.21 -29.16
CA ILE A 418 -7.91 0.85 -29.60
C ILE A 418 -8.48 0.58 -31.00
N LYS A 419 -9.75 0.90 -31.24
CA LYS A 419 -10.40 0.73 -32.56
C LYS A 419 -9.75 1.58 -33.66
N LYS A 420 -9.19 2.74 -33.31
CA LYS A 420 -8.42 3.60 -34.22
C LYS A 420 -6.99 3.12 -34.45
N GLY A 421 -6.55 2.06 -33.78
CA GLY A 421 -5.20 1.50 -33.93
C GLY A 421 -4.11 2.35 -33.27
N LYS A 422 -4.44 3.17 -32.26
CA LYS A 422 -3.40 3.83 -31.45
C LYS A 422 -2.57 2.79 -30.69
N SER A 423 -1.31 3.10 -30.40
CA SER A 423 -0.44 2.17 -29.68
C SER A 423 -0.88 2.01 -28.21
N PRO A 424 -0.80 0.80 -27.63
CA PRO A 424 -1.18 0.56 -26.24
C PRO A 424 -0.49 1.49 -25.24
N GLN A 425 0.81 1.78 -25.44
CA GLN A 425 1.59 2.68 -24.59
C GLN A 425 1.02 4.10 -24.56
N LYS A 426 0.62 4.64 -25.72
CA LYS A 426 0.04 5.99 -25.80
C LYS A 426 -1.32 6.04 -25.12
N ILE A 427 -2.14 5.01 -25.29
CA ILE A 427 -3.47 4.92 -24.67
C ILE A 427 -3.34 4.82 -23.15
N LEU A 428 -2.46 3.95 -22.65
CA LEU A 428 -2.22 3.80 -21.22
C LEU A 428 -1.75 5.10 -20.59
N HIS A 429 -0.75 5.73 -21.21
CA HIS A 429 -0.20 6.99 -20.73
C HIS A 429 -1.27 8.10 -20.71
N GLN A 430 -2.06 8.24 -21.77
CA GLN A 430 -3.20 9.17 -21.83
C GLN A 430 -4.26 8.86 -20.76
N ALA A 431 -4.57 7.59 -20.51
CA ALA A 431 -5.52 7.17 -19.47
C ALA A 431 -5.03 7.52 -18.05
N ILE A 432 -3.77 7.25 -17.73
CA ILE A 432 -3.19 7.60 -16.41
C ILE A 432 -3.17 9.12 -16.22
N HIS A 433 -2.77 9.88 -17.25
CA HIS A 433 -2.85 11.34 -17.19
C HIS A 433 -4.28 11.84 -16.97
N THR A 434 -5.26 11.19 -17.59
CA THR A 434 -6.68 11.51 -17.39
C THR A 434 -7.10 11.26 -15.93
N LEU A 435 -6.73 10.11 -15.35
CA LEU A 435 -7.06 9.79 -13.96
C LEU A 435 -6.59 10.89 -13.00
N PHE A 436 -5.35 11.35 -13.14
CA PHE A 436 -4.77 12.34 -12.23
C PHE A 436 -5.16 13.78 -12.54
N ALA A 437 -5.26 14.15 -13.81
CA ALA A 437 -5.69 15.49 -14.21
C ALA A 437 -7.13 15.76 -13.78
N GLU A 438 -8.05 14.81 -14.02
CA GLU A 438 -9.47 15.02 -13.69
C GLU A 438 -9.73 14.92 -12.18
N THR A 439 -8.99 14.06 -11.46
CA THR A 439 -8.95 14.09 -9.99
C THR A 439 -8.50 15.47 -9.49
N THR A 440 -7.44 16.03 -10.09
CA THR A 440 -6.91 17.34 -9.73
C THR A 440 -7.87 18.49 -10.06
N ASN A 441 -8.53 18.45 -11.22
CA ASN A 441 -9.53 19.44 -11.62
C ASN A 441 -10.69 19.50 -10.63
N LEU A 442 -11.17 18.35 -10.19
CA LEU A 442 -12.22 18.26 -9.18
C LEU A 442 -11.74 18.75 -7.80
N LEU A 443 -10.54 18.37 -7.38
CA LEU A 443 -9.93 18.88 -6.13
C LEU A 443 -9.74 20.39 -6.16
N LYS A 444 -9.42 20.98 -7.31
CA LYS A 444 -9.29 22.43 -7.44
C LYS A 444 -10.63 23.15 -7.16
N ALA A 445 -11.75 22.61 -7.66
CA ALA A 445 -13.07 23.14 -7.35
C ALA A 445 -13.40 23.02 -5.85
N TYR A 446 -13.03 21.91 -5.21
CA TYR A 446 -13.18 21.75 -3.77
C TYR A 446 -12.24 22.66 -2.97
N ALA A 447 -11.01 22.88 -3.44
CA ALA A 447 -10.05 23.79 -2.82
C ALA A 447 -10.55 25.23 -2.77
N GLU A 448 -11.23 25.69 -3.83
CA GLU A 448 -11.91 26.98 -3.86
C GLU A 448 -13.10 27.01 -2.88
N THR A 449 -13.89 25.93 -2.83
CA THR A 449 -15.06 25.81 -1.94
C THR A 449 -14.68 25.83 -0.46
N TYR A 450 -13.62 25.12 -0.08
CA TYR A 450 -13.16 24.99 1.31
C TYR A 450 -12.09 26.01 1.69
N ASN A 451 -11.61 26.83 0.74
CA ASN A 451 -10.46 27.72 0.90
C ASN A 451 -9.22 26.99 1.45
N GLU A 452 -8.94 25.81 0.91
CA GLU A 452 -7.84 24.95 1.33
C GLU A 452 -7.10 24.42 0.10
N LYS A 453 -5.82 24.75 -0.04
CA LYS A 453 -5.01 24.36 -1.20
C LYS A 453 -4.18 23.11 -0.95
N ARG A 454 -3.99 22.71 0.30
CA ARG A 454 -3.19 21.55 0.67
C ARG A 454 -3.99 20.27 0.44
N VAL A 455 -3.34 19.30 -0.18
CA VAL A 455 -3.93 17.99 -0.51
C VAL A 455 -3.04 16.89 0.04
N ALA A 456 -3.55 16.13 1.01
CA ALA A 456 -2.86 14.99 1.58
C ALA A 456 -2.93 13.77 0.65
N LEU A 457 -1.78 13.17 0.33
CA LEU A 457 -1.69 11.97 -0.51
C LEU A 457 -1.35 10.74 0.35
N SER A 458 -2.22 9.73 0.33
CA SER A 458 -2.02 8.46 1.04
C SER A 458 -2.65 7.29 0.28
N GLY A 459 -2.36 6.07 0.71
CA GLY A 459 -2.82 4.83 0.07
C GLY A 459 -1.72 4.17 -0.76
N HIS A 460 -1.89 2.88 -1.02
CA HIS A 460 -0.88 2.02 -1.62
C HIS A 460 -0.41 2.48 -3.00
N LEU A 461 -1.26 3.15 -3.80
CA LEU A 461 -0.87 3.58 -5.15
C LEU A 461 0.39 4.47 -5.14
N PHE A 462 0.54 5.28 -4.09
CA PHE A 462 1.66 6.20 -3.95
C PHE A 462 2.94 5.55 -3.45
N VAL A 463 2.97 4.23 -3.21
CA VAL A 463 4.21 3.47 -3.10
C VAL A 463 5.02 3.55 -4.40
N HIS A 464 4.32 3.62 -5.54
CA HIS A 464 4.95 3.68 -6.85
C HIS A 464 5.47 5.09 -7.18
N PRO A 465 6.80 5.31 -7.30
CA PRO A 465 7.37 6.66 -7.41
C PRO A 465 6.88 7.46 -8.61
N HIS A 466 6.69 6.80 -9.77
CA HIS A 466 6.23 7.46 -10.98
C HIS A 466 4.75 7.91 -10.88
N LEU A 467 3.90 7.13 -10.22
CA LEU A 467 2.48 7.47 -10.02
C LEU A 467 2.35 8.64 -9.03
N LEU A 468 3.11 8.57 -7.93
CA LEU A 468 3.26 9.66 -6.98
C LEU A 468 3.75 10.95 -7.66
N GLN A 469 4.81 10.85 -8.47
CA GLN A 469 5.36 11.99 -9.20
C GLN A 469 4.35 12.61 -10.14
N LEU A 470 3.58 11.79 -10.86
CA LEU A 470 2.62 12.29 -11.82
C LEU A 470 1.41 12.96 -11.13
N MET A 471 0.90 12.39 -10.04
CA MET A 471 -0.14 13.03 -9.23
C MET A 471 0.33 14.37 -8.65
N VAL A 472 1.55 14.41 -8.09
CA VAL A 472 2.18 15.65 -7.60
C VAL A 472 2.32 16.69 -8.72
N TYR A 473 2.77 16.28 -9.90
CA TYR A 473 2.89 17.18 -11.06
C TYR A 473 1.55 17.83 -11.41
N HIS A 474 0.46 17.07 -11.48
CA HIS A 474 -0.86 17.62 -11.79
C HIS A 474 -1.35 18.59 -10.72
N LEU A 475 -1.21 18.22 -9.43
CA LEU A 475 -1.58 19.09 -8.31
C LEU A 475 -0.81 20.41 -8.31
N GLU A 476 0.52 20.36 -8.44
CA GLU A 476 1.38 21.55 -8.49
C GLU A 476 1.02 22.44 -9.69
N LYS A 477 0.80 21.84 -10.87
CA LYS A 477 0.38 22.56 -12.09
C LYS A 477 -0.97 23.25 -11.92
N ALA A 478 -1.88 22.69 -11.13
CA ALA A 478 -3.18 23.29 -10.81
C ALA A 478 -3.11 24.35 -9.69
N GLY A 479 -1.94 24.55 -9.06
CA GLY A 479 -1.74 25.49 -7.96
C GLY A 479 -2.14 24.96 -6.59
N LEU A 480 -2.28 23.64 -6.45
CA LEU A 480 -2.50 22.93 -5.18
C LEU A 480 -1.15 22.54 -4.55
N VAL A 481 -1.16 22.26 -3.25
CA VAL A 481 0.04 21.97 -2.45
C VAL A 481 -0.02 20.52 -1.95
N PRO A 482 0.67 19.57 -2.58
CA PRO A 482 0.65 18.18 -2.13
C PRO A 482 1.38 18.02 -0.78
N LEU A 483 0.78 17.26 0.13
CA LEU A 483 1.38 16.80 1.37
C LEU A 483 1.69 15.31 1.26
N LEU A 484 2.95 14.97 1.48
CA LEU A 484 3.48 13.61 1.36
C LEU A 484 3.85 13.07 2.74
N HIS A 485 3.83 11.75 2.85
CA HIS A 485 4.39 11.03 3.98
C HIS A 485 5.90 11.30 4.13
N LYS A 486 6.37 11.39 5.36
CA LYS A 486 7.75 11.70 5.74
C LYS A 486 8.39 10.61 6.60
N ARG A 487 7.61 9.96 7.45
CA ARG A 487 8.05 8.93 8.40
C ARG A 487 7.13 7.72 8.44
N ILE A 488 5.82 7.93 8.28
CA ILE A 488 4.84 6.85 8.25
C ILE A 488 4.73 6.34 6.80
N PRO A 489 4.74 5.04 6.53
CA PRO A 489 4.60 4.53 5.18
C PRO A 489 3.18 4.75 4.65
N THR A 490 3.07 4.95 3.34
CA THR A 490 1.79 5.22 2.68
C THR A 490 0.93 3.97 2.45
N ASP A 491 1.49 2.77 2.65
CA ASP A 491 0.79 1.50 2.42
C ASP A 491 0.04 1.00 3.67
N ASP A 492 -0.58 -0.16 3.49
CA ASP A 492 -1.44 -0.83 4.45
C ASP A 492 -0.75 -1.26 5.74
N SER A 493 0.59 -1.33 5.74
CA SER A 493 1.33 -1.57 6.98
C SER A 493 1.09 -0.49 8.04
N SER A 494 0.67 0.71 7.62
CA SER A 494 0.39 1.84 8.50
C SER A 494 -1.05 1.91 9.02
N VAL A 495 -1.97 1.12 8.47
CA VAL A 495 -3.42 1.28 8.72
C VAL A 495 -3.77 1.08 10.20
N ALA A 496 -3.14 0.11 10.88
CA ALA A 496 -3.34 -0.11 12.30
C ALA A 496 -3.01 1.12 13.16
N LEU A 497 -1.93 1.84 12.80
CA LEU A 497 -1.56 3.08 13.47
C LEU A 497 -2.60 4.18 13.20
N GLY A 498 -2.95 4.37 11.93
CA GLY A 498 -3.90 5.39 11.49
C GLY A 498 -5.27 5.23 12.16
N ALA A 499 -5.72 3.99 12.32
CA ALA A 499 -6.94 3.67 13.03
C ALA A 499 -6.91 4.19 14.48
N LEU A 500 -5.88 3.86 15.26
CA LEU A 500 -5.78 4.35 16.64
C LEU A 500 -5.71 5.87 16.71
N LEU A 501 -4.92 6.49 15.83
CA LEU A 501 -4.83 7.95 15.74
C LEU A 501 -6.20 8.60 15.46
N HIS A 502 -6.97 8.03 14.52
CA HIS A 502 -8.32 8.48 14.20
C HIS A 502 -9.27 8.37 15.41
N ILE A 503 -9.28 7.21 16.05
CA ILE A 503 -10.16 6.92 17.20
C ILE A 503 -9.83 7.82 18.39
N LEU A 504 -8.54 8.07 18.64
CA LEU A 504 -8.11 8.96 19.72
C LEU A 504 -8.53 10.39 19.45
N ALA A 505 -8.33 10.87 18.23
CA ALA A 505 -8.79 12.20 17.82
C ALA A 505 -10.32 12.34 17.97
N GLN A 506 -11.10 11.30 17.67
CA GLN A 506 -12.55 11.28 17.92
C GLN A 506 -12.91 11.38 19.41
N LYS A 507 -12.15 10.70 20.28
CA LYS A 507 -12.38 10.73 21.74
C LYS A 507 -12.08 12.10 22.32
N GLU A 508 -10.95 12.70 21.94
CA GLU A 508 -10.60 14.06 22.38
C GLU A 508 -11.63 15.08 21.90
N MET A 509 -12.06 14.98 20.63
CA MET A 509 -13.11 15.86 20.09
C MET A 509 -14.40 15.78 20.91
N LYS A 510 -14.85 14.59 21.30
CA LYS A 510 -16.05 14.43 22.15
C LYS A 510 -15.87 15.01 23.55
N SER A 511 -14.70 14.81 24.16
CA SER A 511 -14.40 15.35 25.50
C SER A 511 -14.45 16.88 25.54
N SER A 512 -14.02 17.55 24.45
CA SER A 512 -14.05 19.01 24.33
C SER A 512 -15.45 19.62 24.14
N HIS A 513 -16.45 18.81 23.77
CA HIS A 513 -17.84 19.25 23.58
C HIS A 513 -18.73 19.01 24.82
N GLU A 514 -18.24 18.26 25.82
CA GLU A 514 -18.95 17.98 27.07
C GLU A 514 -18.55 18.93 28.23
N VAL A 515 -17.64 19.87 27.97
CA VAL A 515 -17.23 20.97 28.87
C VAL A 515 -17.85 22.27 28.38
#